data_AF-A0A822E439-F1
#
_entry.id   AF-A0A822E439-F1
#
_cell.length_a   1.000
_cell.length_b   1.000
_cell.length_c   1.000
_cell.angle_alpha   90.00
_cell.angle_beta   90.00
_cell.angle_gamma   90.00
#
_symmetry.space_group_name_H-M   'P 1'
#
loop_
_entity.id
_entity.type
_entity.pdbx_description
1 polymer ?
#
loop_
_entity_poly.entity_id
_entity_poly.type
_entity_poly.pdbx_seq_one_letter_code
_entity_poly.pdbx_strand_id
1 'polypeptide(L)'
;YENSKGEILRENKGIHPNFRLFTTANLNRIYSNKLSSAFLNRVIRICLPQIDDFDIKTNNDPTTSDLYELLSTKLTTIPAGKQLAHLIMLTHLNVKQDVKYSVLTYPSDFSVTYRLLEQCIHTIFYLISRKVKPVDACYWSLIRCYCSSLQNHEQYKSFIAKLQQTIDKLNLRSSSTVYSTASDGLDRKQ
;
A
#
# COMPACT_ATOMS: atom_id res chain seq x y z
N TYR A 1 -15.33 -1.94 37.69
CA TYR A 1 -15.25 -3.19 38.48
C TYR A 1 -16.01 -4.25 37.72
N GLU A 2 -15.33 -5.30 37.26
CA GLU A 2 -16.00 -6.46 36.64
C GLU A 2 -16.80 -7.20 37.74
N ASN A 3 -18.10 -7.35 37.52
CA ASN A 3 -19.01 -7.99 38.46
C ASN A 3 -18.98 -9.50 38.24
N SER A 4 -18.54 -10.27 39.24
CA SER A 4 -18.28 -11.72 39.14
C SER A 4 -19.52 -12.62 39.23
N LYS A 5 -20.73 -12.05 39.24
CA LYS A 5 -22.01 -12.79 39.33
C LYS A 5 -22.55 -13.28 37.97
N GLY A 6 -21.73 -13.31 36.93
CA GLY A 6 -22.12 -13.83 35.61
C GLY A 6 -22.11 -15.36 35.53
N GLU A 7 -22.89 -15.91 34.60
CA GLU A 7 -22.86 -17.35 34.30
C GLU A 7 -21.47 -17.77 33.76
N ILE A 8 -20.88 -18.80 34.35
CA ILE A 8 -19.60 -19.37 33.89
C ILE A 8 -19.87 -20.35 32.76
N LEU A 9 -19.63 -19.91 31.52
CA LEU A 9 -19.69 -20.76 30.34
C LEU A 9 -18.52 -21.76 30.35
N ARG A 10 -18.80 -23.03 30.01
CA ARG A 10 -17.79 -24.10 29.88
C ARG A 10 -17.98 -24.84 28.56
N GLU A 11 -16.98 -25.62 28.17
CA GLU A 11 -17.10 -26.58 27.07
C GLU A 11 -18.28 -27.53 27.35
N ASN A 12 -19.21 -27.65 26.40
CA ASN A 12 -20.48 -28.39 26.54
C ASN A 12 -21.48 -27.80 27.56
N LYS A 13 -21.22 -26.61 28.09
CA LYS A 13 -22.15 -25.83 28.92
C LYS A 13 -22.10 -24.35 28.51
N GLY A 14 -22.67 -24.06 27.35
CA GLY A 14 -22.74 -22.71 26.78
C GLY A 14 -21.61 -22.35 25.82
N ILE A 15 -20.52 -23.14 25.74
CA ILE A 15 -19.49 -23.02 24.69
C ILE A 15 -19.50 -24.28 23.82
N HIS A 16 -19.73 -24.10 22.53
CA HIS A 16 -19.68 -25.16 21.54
C HIS A 16 -18.23 -25.69 21.39
N PRO A 17 -17.96 -27.01 21.28
CA PRO A 17 -16.60 -27.56 21.19
C PRO A 17 -15.74 -27.00 20.04
N ASN A 18 -16.40 -26.63 18.93
CA ASN A 18 -15.74 -26.02 17.77
C ASN A 18 -15.69 -24.49 17.82
N PHE A 19 -16.06 -23.87 18.95
CA PHE A 19 -15.93 -22.43 19.10
C PHE A 19 -14.46 -22.02 19.05
N ARG A 20 -14.16 -21.01 18.24
CA ARG A 20 -12.83 -20.41 18.12
C ARG A 20 -12.98 -18.90 18.15
N LEU A 21 -12.13 -18.23 18.92
CA LEU A 21 -12.10 -16.77 19.00
C LEU A 21 -10.85 -16.25 18.29
N PHE A 22 -11.04 -15.44 17.27
CA PHE A 22 -9.97 -14.70 16.60
C PHE A 22 -10.17 -13.21 16.87
N THR A 23 -9.13 -12.56 17.38
CA THR A 23 -9.16 -11.11 17.68
C THR A 23 -7.93 -10.44 17.14
N THR A 24 -8.11 -9.26 16.56
CA THR A 24 -7.02 -8.40 16.07
C THR A 24 -6.97 -7.11 16.87
N ALA A 25 -5.77 -6.63 17.16
CA ALA A 25 -5.57 -5.35 17.83
C ALA A 25 -4.47 -4.55 17.11
N ASN A 26 -4.61 -3.22 17.09
CA ASN A 26 -3.55 -2.30 16.69
C ASN A 26 -3.08 -1.55 17.94
N LEU A 27 -1.86 -1.85 18.39
CA LEU A 27 -1.28 -1.29 19.61
C LEU A 27 -0.89 0.19 19.48
N ASN A 28 -0.80 0.70 18.25
CA ASN A 28 -0.40 2.08 17.97
C ASN A 28 -1.61 3.02 17.84
N ARG A 29 -2.82 2.52 18.05
CA ARG A 29 -4.05 3.33 17.92
C ARG A 29 -4.20 4.25 19.13
N ILE A 30 -4.30 5.55 18.88
CA ILE A 30 -4.61 6.55 19.91
C ILE A 30 -5.93 6.17 20.60
N TYR A 31 -5.97 6.26 21.94
CA TYR A 31 -7.09 5.85 22.79
C TYR A 31 -7.37 4.34 22.84
N SER A 32 -6.42 3.48 22.47
CA SER A 32 -6.57 2.03 22.69
C SER A 32 -6.56 1.68 24.17
N ASN A 33 -7.54 0.89 24.62
CA ASN A 33 -7.56 0.36 25.98
C ASN A 33 -6.55 -0.78 26.14
N LYS A 34 -5.91 -0.84 27.32
CA LYS A 34 -5.06 -1.97 27.68
C LYS A 34 -5.92 -3.23 27.82
N LEU A 35 -5.54 -4.30 27.12
CA LEU A 35 -6.18 -5.60 27.25
C LEU A 35 -5.90 -6.20 28.63
N SER A 36 -6.88 -6.90 29.20
CA SER A 36 -6.73 -7.54 30.50
C SER A 36 -5.67 -8.65 30.44
N SER A 37 -4.90 -8.80 31.52
CA SER A 37 -3.91 -9.88 31.62
C SER A 37 -4.56 -11.26 31.52
N ALA A 38 -5.77 -11.41 32.07
CA ALA A 38 -6.55 -12.64 31.97
C ALA A 38 -6.86 -13.03 30.52
N PHE A 39 -7.17 -12.05 29.66
CA PHE A 39 -7.38 -12.30 28.24
C PHE A 39 -6.05 -12.62 27.53
N LEU A 40 -5.01 -11.81 27.75
CA LEU A 40 -3.71 -11.99 27.10
C LEU A 40 -3.03 -13.33 27.42
N ASN A 41 -3.28 -13.91 28.60
CA ASN A 41 -2.76 -15.21 29.00
C ASN A 41 -3.52 -16.41 28.40
N ARG A 42 -4.64 -16.18 27.70
CA ARG A 42 -5.49 -17.23 27.11
C ARG A 42 -5.51 -17.23 25.59
N VAL A 43 -4.73 -16.35 24.96
CA VAL A 43 -4.67 -16.20 23.50
C VAL A 43 -3.25 -16.45 23.00
N ILE A 44 -3.14 -17.10 21.83
CA ILE A 44 -1.90 -17.12 21.07
C ILE A 44 -1.78 -15.77 20.36
N ARG A 45 -0.63 -15.11 20.51
CA ARG A 45 -0.38 -13.79 19.95
C ARG A 45 0.56 -13.90 18.77
N ILE A 46 0.09 -13.46 17.61
CA ILE A 46 0.90 -13.35 16.40
C ILE A 46 1.04 -11.85 16.10
N CYS A 47 2.28 -11.35 16.09
CA CYS A 47 2.57 -10.00 15.66
C CYS A 47 2.79 -10.01 14.15
N LEU A 48 1.92 -9.35 13.40
CA LEU A 48 2.06 -9.22 11.96
C LEU A 48 2.80 -7.91 11.64
N PRO A 49 3.94 -7.94 10.93
CA PRO A 49 4.59 -6.73 10.47
C PRO A 49 3.70 -6.02 9.44
N GLN A 50 3.96 -4.73 9.21
CA GLN A 50 3.30 -4.06 8.10
C GLN A 50 3.85 -4.65 6.79
N ILE A 51 2.98 -4.93 5.83
CA ILE A 51 3.39 -5.51 4.54
C ILE A 51 4.29 -4.57 3.73
N ASP A 52 4.26 -3.29 4.05
CA ASP A 52 5.08 -2.24 3.46
C ASP A 52 6.25 -1.82 4.36
N ASP A 53 6.59 -2.63 5.37
CA ASP A 53 7.76 -2.43 6.22
C ASP A 53 9.02 -2.95 5.53
N PHE A 54 9.47 -2.21 4.51
CA PHE A 54 10.69 -2.52 3.77
C PHE A 54 11.65 -1.33 3.83
N ASP A 55 12.89 -1.58 4.24
CA ASP A 55 13.94 -0.56 4.21
C ASP A 55 14.77 -0.68 2.93
N ILE A 56 14.75 0.38 2.12
CA ILE A 56 15.51 0.47 0.87
C ILE A 56 17.03 0.49 1.15
N LYS A 57 17.47 0.98 2.31
CA LYS A 57 18.91 1.15 2.59
C LYS A 57 19.63 -0.15 2.92
N THR A 58 18.91 -1.14 3.44
CA THR A 58 19.48 -2.42 3.88
C THR A 58 19.40 -3.51 2.82
N ASN A 59 18.53 -3.35 1.82
CA ASN A 59 18.29 -4.34 0.78
C ASN A 59 18.77 -3.87 -0.58
N ASN A 60 19.65 -4.66 -1.20
CA ASN A 60 20.26 -4.30 -2.48
C ASN A 60 19.29 -4.38 -3.67
N ASP A 61 18.25 -5.23 -3.61
CA ASP A 61 17.26 -5.36 -4.68
C ASP A 61 15.81 -5.31 -4.14
N PRO A 62 15.09 -4.19 -4.32
CA PRO A 62 13.72 -4.04 -3.85
C PRO A 62 12.73 -4.97 -4.57
N THR A 63 13.09 -5.51 -5.74
CA THR A 63 12.22 -6.42 -6.53
C THR A 63 12.12 -7.83 -5.95
N THR A 64 12.92 -8.15 -4.93
CA THR A 64 12.87 -9.43 -4.20
C THR A 64 11.87 -9.44 -3.05
N SER A 65 11.20 -8.31 -2.79
CA SER A 65 10.26 -8.17 -1.67
C SER A 65 8.88 -8.78 -1.98
N ASP A 66 8.23 -9.32 -0.94
CA ASP A 66 6.82 -9.78 -1.01
C ASP A 66 5.89 -8.67 -1.49
N LEU A 67 6.19 -7.41 -1.14
CA LEU A 67 5.45 -6.25 -1.60
C LEU A 67 5.53 -6.10 -3.12
N TYR A 68 6.73 -6.24 -3.70
CA TYR A 68 6.90 -6.18 -5.16
C TYR A 68 6.14 -7.31 -5.86
N GLU A 69 6.21 -8.54 -5.33
CA GLU A 69 5.50 -9.68 -5.88
C GLU A 69 3.98 -9.45 -5.86
N LEU A 70 3.45 -8.96 -4.74
CA LEU A 70 2.04 -8.67 -4.57
C LEU A 70 1.55 -7.58 -5.54
N LEU A 71 2.30 -6.48 -5.66
CA LEU A 71 1.97 -5.37 -6.56
C LEU A 71 2.08 -5.81 -8.03
N SER A 72 3.13 -6.55 -8.37
CA SER A 72 3.34 -7.10 -9.72
C SER A 72 2.20 -8.02 -10.12
N THR A 73 1.75 -8.89 -9.21
CA THR A 73 0.62 -9.79 -9.43
C THR A 73 -0.67 -9.02 -9.71
N LYS A 74 -0.93 -7.96 -8.94
CA LYS A 74 -2.10 -7.09 -9.13
C LYS A 74 -2.08 -6.31 -10.45
N LEU A 75 -0.91 -6.04 -11.00
CA LEU A 75 -0.74 -5.27 -12.25
C LEU A 75 -0.43 -6.15 -13.47
N THR A 76 -0.53 -7.49 -13.35
CA THR A 76 -0.20 -8.46 -14.42
C THR A 76 -0.93 -8.22 -15.73
N THR A 77 -2.17 -7.72 -15.68
CA THR A 77 -3.01 -7.49 -16.86
C THR A 77 -2.64 -6.21 -17.62
N ILE A 78 -1.78 -5.36 -17.05
CA ILE A 78 -1.39 -4.08 -17.63
C ILE A 78 -0.04 -4.24 -18.37
N PRO A 79 0.08 -3.74 -19.61
CA PRO A 79 1.36 -3.66 -20.30
C PRO A 79 2.40 -2.90 -19.46
N ALA A 80 3.59 -3.49 -19.30
CA ALA A 80 4.64 -3.00 -18.40
C ALA A 80 4.24 -2.99 -16.90
N GLY A 81 3.28 -3.82 -16.48
CA GLY A 81 2.78 -3.87 -15.11
C GLY A 81 3.84 -4.12 -14.03
N LYS A 82 4.87 -4.93 -14.33
CA LYS A 82 6.01 -5.16 -13.41
C LYS A 82 6.84 -3.89 -13.20
N GLN A 83 7.11 -3.16 -14.27
CA GLN A 83 7.83 -1.89 -14.19
C GLN A 83 7.03 -0.83 -13.44
N LEU A 84 5.71 -0.80 -13.64
CA LEU A 84 4.81 0.07 -12.88
C LEU A 84 4.75 -0.33 -11.40
N ALA A 85 4.71 -1.62 -11.08
CA ALA A 85 4.78 -2.12 -9.71
C ALA A 85 6.06 -1.63 -9.03
N HIS A 86 7.20 -1.70 -9.73
CA HIS A 86 8.47 -1.20 -9.23
C HIS A 86 8.41 0.31 -8.92
N LEU A 87 7.88 1.12 -9.84
CA LEU A 87 7.72 2.57 -9.66
C LEU A 87 6.84 2.90 -8.44
N ILE A 88 5.67 2.26 -8.35
CA ILE A 88 4.68 2.50 -7.30
C ILE A 88 5.27 2.15 -5.94
N MET A 89 5.93 0.99 -5.86
CA MET A 89 6.58 0.52 -4.64
C MET A 89 7.70 1.45 -4.19
N LEU A 90 8.63 1.80 -5.09
CA LEU A 90 9.74 2.71 -4.77
C LEU A 90 9.22 4.06 -4.30
N THR A 91 8.19 4.59 -4.97
CA THR A 91 7.56 5.86 -4.57
C THR A 91 7.00 5.76 -3.16
N HIS A 92 6.26 4.70 -2.86
CA HIS A 92 5.68 4.50 -1.53
C HIS A 92 6.74 4.40 -0.43
N LEU A 93 7.79 3.61 -0.66
CA LEU A 93 8.87 3.43 0.31
C LEU A 93 9.67 4.72 0.52
N ASN A 94 9.95 5.48 -0.55
CA ASN A 94 10.57 6.80 -0.44
C ASN A 94 9.70 7.77 0.36
N VAL A 95 8.38 7.78 0.14
CA VAL A 95 7.46 8.60 0.94
C VAL A 95 7.47 8.18 2.41
N LYS A 96 7.43 6.86 2.72
CA LYS A 96 7.54 6.38 4.10
C LYS A 96 8.83 6.87 4.77
N GLN A 97 9.96 6.82 4.05
CA GLN A 97 11.23 7.34 4.55
C GLN A 97 11.19 8.87 4.74
N ASP A 98 10.70 9.62 3.75
CA ASP A 98 10.59 11.08 3.83
C ASP A 98 9.70 11.53 5.01
N VAL A 99 8.62 10.80 5.29
CA VAL A 99 7.76 11.05 6.47
C VAL A 99 8.48 10.70 7.77
N LYS A 100 9.20 9.57 7.81
CA LYS A 100 9.99 9.15 8.98
C LYS A 100 11.08 10.17 9.34
N TYR A 101 11.67 10.83 8.34
CA TYR A 101 12.70 11.86 8.51
C TYR A 101 12.16 13.30 8.48
N SER A 102 10.84 13.49 8.56
CA SER A 102 10.18 14.81 8.58
C SER A 102 10.46 15.70 7.35
N VAL A 103 10.83 15.10 6.21
CA VAL A 103 10.98 15.79 4.91
C VAL A 103 9.59 16.07 4.31
N LEU A 104 8.67 15.11 4.44
CA LEU A 104 7.27 15.26 4.09
C LEU A 104 6.40 15.25 5.35
N THR A 105 5.44 16.16 5.42
CA THR A 105 4.54 16.28 6.58
C THR A 105 3.10 16.15 6.14
N TYR A 106 2.40 15.22 6.77
CA TYR A 106 0.97 15.00 6.60
C TYR A 106 0.19 15.41 7.86
N PRO A 107 -1.13 15.65 7.75
CA PRO A 107 -2.03 15.75 8.90
C PRO A 107 -1.87 14.59 9.88
N SER A 108 -2.12 14.84 11.16
CA SER A 108 -1.90 13.86 12.24
C SER A 108 -2.75 12.60 12.15
N ASP A 109 -3.86 12.65 11.44
CA ASP A 109 -4.77 11.54 11.16
C ASP A 109 -4.45 10.79 9.86
N PHE A 110 -3.48 11.27 9.09
CA PHE A 110 -3.06 10.65 7.83
C PHE A 110 -1.93 9.65 8.08
N SER A 111 -2.09 8.43 7.55
CA SER A 111 -1.09 7.37 7.67
C SER A 111 -0.69 6.82 6.31
N VAL A 112 0.62 6.85 6.04
CA VAL A 112 1.19 6.23 4.84
C VAL A 112 1.28 4.73 5.06
N THR A 113 0.36 3.99 4.45
CA THR A 113 0.24 2.53 4.57
C THR A 113 -0.02 1.89 3.21
N TYR A 114 0.06 0.56 3.14
CA TYR A 114 -0.30 -0.26 1.99
C TYR A 114 -1.71 0.05 1.44
N ARG A 115 -2.61 0.60 2.26
CA ARG A 115 -3.93 1.04 1.77
C ARG A 115 -3.82 2.13 0.70
N LEU A 116 -2.83 3.01 0.77
CA LEU A 116 -2.59 4.01 -0.29
C LEU A 116 -2.13 3.35 -1.59
N LEU A 117 -1.35 2.27 -1.51
CA LEU A 117 -0.95 1.48 -2.68
C LEU A 117 -2.16 0.84 -3.36
N GLU A 118 -3.07 0.26 -2.58
CA GLU A 118 -4.33 -0.28 -3.10
C GLU A 118 -5.20 0.81 -3.77
N GLN A 119 -5.27 2.00 -3.17
CA GLN A 119 -5.97 3.14 -3.78
C GLN A 119 -5.32 3.60 -5.09
N CYS A 120 -3.98 3.58 -5.15
CA CYS A 120 -3.24 3.87 -6.39
C CYS A 120 -3.61 2.84 -7.47
N ILE A 121 -3.53 1.55 -7.16
CA ILE A 121 -3.85 0.46 -8.09
C ILE A 121 -5.28 0.58 -8.61
N HIS A 122 -6.26 0.79 -7.73
CA HIS A 122 -7.65 1.00 -8.16
C HIS A 122 -7.80 2.21 -9.10
N THR A 123 -7.09 3.30 -8.79
CA THR A 123 -7.10 4.50 -9.64
C THR A 123 -6.42 4.24 -10.99
N ILE A 124 -5.34 3.45 -11.03
CA ILE A 124 -4.66 3.05 -12.27
C ILE A 124 -5.63 2.27 -13.17
N PHE A 125 -6.28 1.23 -12.62
CA PHE A 125 -7.26 0.45 -13.39
C PHE A 125 -8.41 1.31 -13.89
N TYR A 126 -8.92 2.21 -13.05
CA TYR A 126 -9.93 3.18 -13.47
C TYR A 126 -9.45 4.05 -14.64
N LEU A 127 -8.27 4.65 -14.56
CA LEU A 127 -7.73 5.52 -15.61
C LEU A 127 -7.42 4.75 -16.90
N ILE A 128 -6.90 3.53 -16.80
CA ILE A 128 -6.66 2.66 -17.97
C ILE A 128 -7.99 2.30 -18.65
N SER A 129 -9.05 2.00 -17.89
CA SER A 129 -10.39 1.77 -18.47
C SER A 129 -10.94 2.99 -19.24
N ARG A 130 -10.42 4.19 -18.92
CA ARG A 130 -10.72 5.45 -19.61
C ARG A 130 -9.72 5.77 -20.73
N LYS A 131 -8.95 4.78 -21.18
CA LYS A 131 -7.93 4.89 -22.26
C LYS A 131 -6.74 5.78 -21.93
N VAL A 132 -6.44 6.02 -20.66
CA VAL A 132 -5.20 6.71 -20.25
C VAL A 132 -4.02 5.74 -20.36
N LYS A 133 -2.87 6.22 -20.85
CA LYS A 133 -1.66 5.40 -20.96
C LYS A 133 -1.20 4.90 -19.59
N PRO A 134 -0.64 3.69 -19.46
CA PRO A 134 -0.33 3.09 -18.16
C PRO A 134 0.60 3.93 -17.26
N VAL A 135 1.64 4.55 -17.82
CA VAL A 135 2.53 5.44 -17.04
C VAL A 135 1.84 6.71 -16.59
N ASP A 136 1.03 7.33 -17.45
CA ASP A 136 0.28 8.53 -17.07
C ASP A 136 -0.76 8.19 -16.00
N ALA A 137 -1.45 7.05 -16.13
CA ALA A 137 -2.37 6.55 -15.12
C ALA A 137 -1.68 6.34 -13.77
N CYS A 138 -0.49 5.74 -13.78
CA CYS A 138 0.33 5.56 -12.59
C CYS A 138 0.75 6.90 -11.98
N TYR A 139 1.27 7.82 -12.80
CA TYR A 139 1.68 9.16 -12.37
C TYR A 139 0.54 9.92 -11.69
N TRP A 140 -0.63 9.99 -12.33
CA TRP A 140 -1.81 10.65 -11.78
C TRP A 140 -2.33 9.97 -10.52
N SER A 141 -2.29 8.64 -10.44
CA SER A 141 -2.70 7.90 -9.24
C SER A 141 -1.81 8.22 -8.04
N LEU A 142 -0.49 8.29 -8.24
CA LEU A 142 0.47 8.57 -7.18
C LEU A 142 0.31 10.00 -6.68
N ILE A 143 0.15 10.97 -7.58
CA ILE A 143 -0.15 12.35 -7.19
C ILE A 143 -1.46 12.40 -6.41
N ARG A 144 -2.52 11.77 -6.91
CA ARG A 144 -3.82 11.78 -6.24
C ARG A 144 -3.74 11.22 -4.82
N CYS A 145 -3.05 10.10 -4.60
CA CYS A 145 -3.01 9.43 -3.31
C CYS A 145 -2.03 10.06 -2.31
N TYR A 146 -0.88 10.54 -2.78
CA TYR A 146 0.18 11.06 -1.90
C TYR A 146 0.17 12.58 -1.76
N CYS A 147 -0.33 13.32 -2.75
CA CYS A 147 -0.32 14.78 -2.70
C CYS A 147 -1.61 15.40 -2.16
N SER A 148 -2.73 14.67 -2.14
CA SER A 148 -4.04 15.21 -1.71
C SER A 148 -4.04 15.76 -0.28
N SER A 149 -3.14 15.26 0.54
CA SER A 149 -3.06 15.56 1.97
C SER A 149 -1.75 16.24 2.37
N LEU A 150 -0.93 16.68 1.41
CA LEU A 150 0.27 17.47 1.72
C LEU A 150 -0.13 18.88 2.18
N GLN A 151 0.52 19.37 3.22
CA GLN A 151 0.20 20.67 3.82
C GLN A 151 0.80 21.86 3.05
N ASN A 152 1.89 21.64 2.31
CA ASN A 152 2.66 22.72 1.68
C ASN A 152 2.88 22.47 0.17
N HIS A 153 2.75 23.53 -0.62
CA HIS A 153 3.03 23.53 -2.05
C HIS A 153 4.50 23.21 -2.40
N GLU A 154 5.46 23.57 -1.54
CA GLU A 154 6.87 23.23 -1.77
C GLU A 154 7.14 21.72 -1.60
N GLN A 155 6.45 21.06 -0.66
CA GLN A 155 6.49 19.60 -0.53
C GLN A 155 5.88 18.91 -1.74
N TYR A 156 4.79 19.47 -2.29
CA TYR A 156 4.21 19.01 -3.54
C TYR A 156 5.23 19.06 -4.68
N LYS A 157 5.88 20.21 -4.91
CA LYS A 157 6.90 20.35 -5.97
C LYS A 157 8.05 19.36 -5.78
N SER A 158 8.55 19.21 -4.56
CA SER A 158 9.61 18.26 -4.23
C SER A 158 9.21 16.82 -4.54
N PHE A 159 8.00 16.41 -4.16
CA PHE A 159 7.45 15.10 -4.48
C PHE A 159 7.37 14.86 -5.99
N ILE A 160 6.84 15.82 -6.74
CA ILE A 160 6.72 15.71 -8.21
C ILE A 160 8.09 15.55 -8.87
N ALA A 161 9.08 16.34 -8.43
CA ALA A 161 10.44 16.24 -8.96
C ALA A 161 11.07 14.87 -8.69
N LYS A 162 10.93 14.33 -7.47
CA LYS A 162 11.41 12.98 -7.11
C LYS A 162 10.71 11.89 -7.91
N LEU A 163 9.39 12.02 -8.11
CA LEU A 163 8.61 11.06 -8.90
C LEU A 163 9.06 11.06 -10.36
N GLN A 164 9.27 12.22 -10.96
CA GLN A 164 9.79 12.35 -12.33
C GLN A 164 11.19 11.73 -12.45
N GLN A 165 12.11 12.04 -11.52
CA GLN A 165 13.43 11.44 -11.48
C GLN A 165 13.37 9.91 -11.38
N THR A 166 12.42 9.37 -10.62
CA THR A 166 12.23 7.91 -10.49
C THR A 166 11.71 7.30 -11.79
N ILE A 167 10.77 7.95 -12.47
CA ILE A 167 10.24 7.54 -13.78
C ILE A 167 11.36 7.51 -14.82
N ASP A 168 12.19 8.55 -14.85
CA ASP A 168 13.29 8.69 -15.79
C ASP A 168 14.38 7.63 -15.52
N LYS A 169 14.72 7.41 -14.23
CA LYS A 169 15.66 6.34 -13.82
C LYS A 169 15.20 4.94 -14.25
N LEU A 170 13.90 4.70 -14.22
CA LEU A 170 13.29 3.44 -14.65
C LEU A 170 13.06 3.36 -16.18
N ASN A 171 13.46 4.39 -16.94
CA ASN A 171 13.31 4.50 -18.39
C ASN A 171 11.87 4.27 -18.91
N LEU A 172 10.86 4.55 -18.10
CA LEU A 172 9.47 4.19 -18.43
C LEU A 172 8.88 5.01 -19.59
N ARG A 173 9.52 6.12 -19.96
CA ARG A 173 9.10 7.01 -21.06
C ARG A 173 9.87 6.79 -22.36
N SER A 174 10.82 5.86 -22.41
CA SER A 174 11.57 5.58 -23.65
C SER A 174 10.69 4.87 -24.68
N SER A 175 10.90 5.15 -25.96
CA SER A 175 10.24 4.48 -27.10
C SER A 175 10.53 2.97 -27.20
N SER A 176 11.55 2.50 -26.49
CA SER A 176 11.88 1.07 -26.34
C SER A 176 11.06 0.35 -25.27
N THR A 177 10.40 1.09 -24.37
CA THR A 177 9.44 0.53 -23.41
C THR A 177 8.11 0.40 -24.15
N VAL A 178 7.96 -0.72 -24.85
CA VAL A 178 6.83 -1.02 -25.73
C VAL A 178 5.51 -0.90 -24.96
N TYR A 179 4.89 0.27 -25.02
CA TYR A 179 3.44 0.40 -24.91
C TYR A 179 2.88 -0.13 -26.22
N SER A 180 2.85 -1.46 -26.35
CA SER A 180 2.06 -2.13 -27.38
C SER A 180 0.61 -1.82 -27.06
N THR A 181 0.14 -0.66 -27.47
CA THR A 181 -1.27 -0.41 -27.65
C THR A 181 -1.75 -1.40 -28.70
N ALA A 182 -2.60 -2.33 -28.28
CA ALA A 182 -3.36 -3.21 -29.15
C ALA A 182 -4.40 -2.41 -29.97
N SER A 183 -4.00 -1.30 -30.59
CA SER A 183 -4.84 -0.43 -31.42
C SER A 183 -4.23 -0.06 -32.77
N ASP A 184 -2.97 -0.39 -33.06
CA ASP A 184 -2.37 -0.03 -34.36
C ASP A 184 -2.65 -1.02 -35.49
N GLY A 185 -3.58 -1.96 -35.28
CA GLY A 185 -3.93 -3.03 -36.24
C GLY A 185 -5.25 -2.85 -37.00
N LEU A 186 -6.05 -1.81 -36.73
CA LEU A 186 -7.41 -1.70 -37.32
C LEU A 186 -7.66 -0.46 -38.21
N ASP A 187 -6.79 0.55 -38.22
CA ASP A 187 -6.97 1.75 -39.08
C ASP A 187 -6.10 1.73 -40.36
N ARG A 188 -5.58 0.57 -40.74
CA ARG A 188 -4.92 0.37 -42.05
C ARG A 188 -5.42 -0.89 -42.74
N LYS A 189 -6.74 -0.94 -42.99
CA LYS A 189 -7.39 -1.68 -44.08
C LYS A 189 -8.91 -1.56 -43.91
N GLN A 190 -9.49 -0.53 -44.54
CA GLN A 190 -10.64 -0.62 -45.46
C GLN A 190 -10.98 0.78 -45.97
#